data_AF-A0A1S2FEG8-F1
#
_entry.id   AF-A0A1S2FEG8-F1
#
_cell.length_a   1.000
_cell.length_b   1.000
_cell.length_c   1.000
_cell.angle_alpha   90.00
_cell.angle_beta   90.00
_cell.angle_gamma   90.00
#
_symmetry.space_group_name_H-M   'P 1'
#
loop_
_entity.id
_entity.type
_entity.pdbx_description
1 polymer ?
#
loop_
_entity_poly.entity_id
_entity_poly.type
_entity_poly.pdbx_seq_one_letter_code
_entity_poly.pdbx_strand_id
1 'polypeptide(L)'
;MNEDKPDWYSRVSKGPFPNEKFTAEMKKNVQMSVIRDEGRPKRRKYLQVGFIGVLLLLVMLLAIQLPFDGEKQQRAGDVPPHKEETIRAQGFTDQGRLSVVAVEKEKITTLGAPSCFGIETDQSFTGNYIVRYSDNEVTDEVTTLDDLTFIQPTSAAVHMVRLPFLDADVFILAPQYQDCHAIQIYAFAVEHDTGKAVQLRFQDELTVSYTSYYRPGTAPMVKDNKLVLQSTEGPGGEGSPDYKPLRLYRLDLKQGIMEQTN
;
A
#
# COMPACT_ATOMS: atom_id res chain seq x y z
N MET A 1 -44.27 18.51 -33.48
CA MET A 1 -43.50 17.26 -33.58
C MET A 1 -43.55 16.64 -32.19
N ASN A 2 -44.27 15.52 -32.03
CA ASN A 2 -44.20 14.73 -30.80
C ASN A 2 -43.04 13.75 -31.02
N GLU A 3 -41.90 14.04 -30.41
CA GLU A 3 -40.78 13.10 -30.40
C GLU A 3 -41.08 12.01 -29.36
N ASP A 4 -40.98 10.76 -29.78
CA ASP A 4 -41.12 9.60 -28.91
C ASP A 4 -40.01 9.61 -27.86
N LYS A 5 -40.40 9.42 -26.59
CA LYS A 5 -39.46 9.43 -25.48
C LYS A 5 -38.47 8.26 -25.62
N PRO A 6 -37.17 8.49 -25.39
CA PRO A 6 -36.17 7.44 -25.46
C PRO A 6 -36.45 6.28 -24.50
N ASP A 7 -36.05 5.07 -24.90
CA ASP A 7 -36.33 3.81 -24.19
C ASP A 7 -35.85 3.78 -22.72
N TRP A 8 -34.79 4.53 -22.39
CA TRP A 8 -34.28 4.63 -21.02
C TRP A 8 -35.30 5.22 -20.04
N TYR A 9 -36.23 6.07 -20.53
CA TYR A 9 -37.28 6.68 -19.72
C TYR A 9 -38.26 5.63 -19.16
N SER A 10 -38.42 4.49 -19.83
CA SER A 10 -39.26 3.37 -19.39
C SER A 10 -38.59 2.48 -18.34
N ARG A 11 -37.25 2.53 -18.24
CA ARG A 11 -36.46 1.72 -17.31
C ARG A 11 -36.34 2.39 -15.94
N VAL A 12 -36.20 3.71 -15.91
CA VAL A 12 -36.11 4.50 -14.66
C VAL A 12 -37.43 4.50 -13.88
N SER A 13 -38.58 4.39 -14.57
CA SER A 13 -39.88 4.26 -13.90
C SER A 13 -40.04 2.93 -13.14
N LYS A 14 -39.14 1.96 -13.36
CA LYS A 14 -39.10 0.66 -12.71
C LYS A 14 -37.86 0.54 -11.80
N GLY A 15 -37.56 1.58 -11.02
CA GLY A 15 -36.35 1.71 -10.18
C GLY A 15 -35.86 0.41 -9.51
N PRO A 16 -34.57 0.33 -9.13
CA PRO A 16 -33.88 -0.93 -8.81
C PRO A 16 -34.37 -1.64 -7.54
N PHE A 17 -35.34 -1.03 -6.85
CA PHE A 17 -35.95 -1.56 -5.64
C PHE A 17 -37.37 -1.99 -5.99
N PRO A 18 -37.77 -3.25 -5.70
CA PRO A 18 -39.18 -3.61 -5.76
C PRO A 18 -39.97 -2.61 -4.91
N ASN A 19 -41.22 -2.30 -5.31
CA ASN A 19 -42.15 -1.40 -4.60
C ASN A 19 -42.61 -1.99 -3.23
N GLU A 20 -41.70 -2.61 -2.49
CA GLU A 20 -41.91 -3.11 -1.15
C GLU A 20 -41.80 -1.95 -0.17
N LYS A 21 -42.90 -1.69 0.54
CA LYS A 21 -42.94 -0.67 1.59
C LYS A 21 -42.00 -1.10 2.71
N PHE A 22 -41.08 -0.22 3.09
CA PHE A 22 -40.14 -0.46 4.18
C PHE A 22 -40.89 -0.76 5.48
N THR A 23 -40.90 -2.01 5.91
CA THR A 23 -41.74 -2.48 7.02
C THR A 23 -41.16 -2.10 8.38
N ALA A 24 -42.00 -2.10 9.42
CA ALA A 24 -41.55 -1.89 10.79
C ALA A 24 -40.54 -2.95 11.26
N GLU A 25 -40.62 -4.16 10.71
CA GLU A 25 -39.73 -5.27 11.01
C GLU A 25 -38.33 -5.07 10.40
N MET A 26 -38.27 -4.54 9.17
CA MET A 26 -37.00 -4.13 8.55
C MET A 26 -36.31 -3.01 9.34
N LYS A 27 -37.07 -2.01 9.84
CA LYS A 27 -36.53 -0.97 10.73
C LYS A 27 -35.94 -1.55 12.02
N LYS A 28 -36.62 -2.51 12.63
CA LYS A 28 -36.18 -3.17 13.86
C LYS A 28 -34.91 -4.00 13.65
N ASN A 29 -34.80 -4.70 12.53
CA ASN A 29 -33.63 -5.52 12.21
C ASN A 29 -32.37 -4.66 11.98
N VAL A 30 -32.50 -3.50 11.33
CA VAL A 30 -31.40 -2.54 11.16
C VAL A 30 -30.95 -1.96 12.51
N GLN A 31 -31.88 -1.62 13.41
CA GLN A 31 -31.52 -1.15 14.76
C GLN A 31 -30.79 -2.22 15.58
N MET A 32 -31.22 -3.48 15.47
CA MET A 32 -30.58 -4.59 16.19
C MET A 32 -29.17 -4.92 15.67
N SER A 33 -28.88 -4.70 14.38
CA SER A 33 -27.53 -4.89 13.83
C SER A 33 -26.54 -3.83 14.32
N VAL A 34 -26.99 -2.59 14.57
CA VAL A 34 -26.12 -1.52 15.08
C VAL A 34 -25.77 -1.72 16.55
N ILE A 35 -26.73 -2.21 17.36
CA ILE A 35 -26.53 -2.40 18.81
C ILE A 35 -25.63 -3.62 19.13
N ARG A 36 -25.52 -4.59 18.22
CA ARG A 36 -24.79 -5.84 18.48
C ARG A 36 -23.26 -5.70 18.42
N ASP A 37 -22.73 -4.61 17.89
CA ASP A 37 -21.29 -4.43 17.68
C ASP A 37 -20.54 -3.76 18.85
N GLU A 38 -21.24 -3.15 19.82
CA GLU A 38 -20.60 -2.43 20.93
C GLU A 38 -20.27 -3.28 22.18
N GLY A 39 -20.43 -4.61 22.12
CA GLY A 39 -20.46 -5.46 23.31
C GLY A 39 -19.40 -6.55 23.42
N ARG A 40 -18.10 -6.24 23.48
CA ARG A 40 -17.07 -7.21 23.94
C ARG A 40 -16.09 -6.61 24.96
N PRO A 41 -16.20 -6.92 26.27
CA PRO A 41 -15.21 -6.50 27.26
C PRO A 41 -13.95 -7.39 27.24
N LYS A 42 -12.78 -6.77 27.08
CA LYS A 42 -11.45 -7.41 27.20
C LYS A 42 -11.15 -7.75 28.67
N ARG A 43 -11.04 -9.05 28.99
CA ARG A 43 -10.46 -9.56 30.24
C ARG A 43 -8.95 -9.27 30.26
N ARG A 44 -8.47 -8.37 31.13
CA ARG A 44 -7.05 -8.28 31.53
C ARG A 44 -6.82 -9.10 32.80
N LYS A 45 -5.94 -10.09 32.72
CA LYS A 45 -5.34 -10.75 33.89
C LYS A 45 -4.11 -9.95 34.30
N TYR A 46 -4.07 -9.44 35.52
CA TYR A 46 -2.82 -9.02 36.17
C TYR A 46 -2.82 -9.57 37.58
N LEU A 47 -1.95 -10.56 37.80
CA LEU A 47 -1.56 -11.03 39.12
C LEU A 47 -0.17 -11.63 38.94
N GLN A 48 0.87 -10.90 39.33
CA GLN A 48 1.88 -11.38 40.27
C GLN A 48 2.88 -10.28 40.62
N VAL A 49 3.20 -10.27 41.90
CA VAL A 49 3.89 -9.25 42.69
C VAL A 49 5.37 -9.62 42.78
N GLY A 50 6.21 -8.58 42.69
CA GLY A 50 7.45 -8.34 43.42
C GLY A 50 8.43 -9.50 43.65
N PHE A 51 9.61 -9.42 43.03
CA PHE A 51 10.91 -9.89 43.58
C PHE A 51 12.12 -9.47 42.69
N ILE A 52 12.14 -8.26 42.11
CA ILE A 52 13.28 -7.81 41.24
C ILE A 52 13.94 -6.51 41.74
N GLY A 53 13.48 -5.93 42.87
CA GLY A 53 14.02 -4.67 43.39
C GLY A 53 15.39 -4.77 44.10
N VAL A 54 15.81 -5.97 44.52
CA VAL A 54 17.00 -6.15 45.36
C VAL A 54 18.25 -6.49 44.54
N LEU A 55 18.11 -7.04 43.33
CA LEU A 55 19.24 -7.43 42.48
C LEU A 55 19.86 -6.24 41.72
N LEU A 56 19.06 -5.23 41.36
CA LEU A 56 19.52 -4.03 40.65
C LEU A 56 20.35 -3.07 41.52
N LEU A 57 20.16 -3.11 42.85
CA LEU A 57 20.89 -2.24 43.78
C LEU A 57 22.31 -2.77 44.08
N LEU A 58 22.53 -4.07 43.91
CA LEU A 58 23.84 -4.72 44.09
C LEU A 58 24.77 -4.53 42.89
N VAL A 59 24.22 -4.40 41.67
CA VAL A 59 25.02 -4.12 40.46
C VAL A 59 25.50 -2.66 40.43
N MET A 60 24.71 -1.72 40.97
CA MET A 60 25.11 -0.31 41.04
C MET A 60 26.27 -0.03 42.02
N LEU A 61 26.43 -0.83 43.07
CA LEU A 61 27.50 -0.62 44.07
C LEU A 61 28.87 -1.15 43.62
N LEU A 62 28.93 -2.04 42.64
CA LEU A 62 30.19 -2.58 42.11
C LEU A 62 30.85 -1.68 41.05
N ALA A 63 30.12 -0.72 40.47
CA ALA A 63 30.65 0.18 39.45
C ALA A 63 31.50 1.35 39.99
N ILE A 64 31.59 1.52 41.32
CA ILE A 64 32.23 2.69 41.95
C ILE A 64 33.73 2.45 42.25
N GLN A 65 34.26 1.23 42.07
CA GLN A 65 35.64 0.89 42.45
C GLN A 65 36.64 0.64 41.31
N LEU A 66 36.32 1.02 40.06
CA LEU A 66 37.31 0.95 38.97
C LEU A 66 37.93 2.34 38.71
N PRO A 67 39.28 2.46 38.70
CA PRO A 67 39.94 3.71 38.35
C PRO A 67 39.72 4.00 36.87
N PHE A 68 39.12 5.14 36.60
CA PHE A 68 39.02 5.75 35.28
C PHE A 68 40.45 6.03 34.76
N ASP A 69 40.91 5.22 33.81
CA ASP A 69 42.06 5.56 32.99
C ASP A 69 41.58 6.40 31.79
N GLY A 70 42.24 7.53 31.58
CA GLY A 70 41.76 8.60 30.73
C GLY A 70 41.99 8.31 29.25
N GLU A 71 40.90 8.26 28.47
CA GLU A 71 40.98 8.42 27.02
C GLU A 71 40.10 9.56 26.52
N LYS A 72 40.81 10.66 26.23
CA LYS A 72 40.59 11.70 25.23
C LYS A 72 39.14 11.92 24.79
N GLN A 73 38.57 12.95 25.38
CA GLN A 73 37.43 13.71 24.91
C GLN A 73 37.70 14.26 23.49
N GLN A 74 37.35 13.48 22.45
CA GLN A 74 37.17 14.00 21.10
C GLN A 74 35.96 14.93 21.13
N ARG A 75 36.19 16.20 20.77
CA ARG A 75 35.14 17.19 20.56
C ARG A 75 34.10 16.60 19.62
N ALA A 76 32.86 16.57 20.08
CA ALA A 76 31.69 16.41 19.22
C ALA A 76 31.73 17.56 18.19
N GLY A 77 32.25 17.27 17.00
CA GLY A 77 31.81 17.97 15.81
C GLY A 77 30.35 17.61 15.62
N ASP A 78 29.54 18.61 15.26
CA ASP A 78 28.14 18.46 14.91
C ASP A 78 27.96 17.27 13.96
N VAL A 79 27.54 16.13 14.50
CA VAL A 79 26.82 15.13 13.71
C VAL A 79 25.45 15.77 13.51
N PRO A 80 25.11 16.25 12.30
CA PRO A 80 23.77 16.77 12.08
C PRO A 80 22.78 15.68 12.52
N PRO A 81 21.70 16.04 13.24
CA PRO A 81 20.74 15.05 13.70
C PRO A 81 20.31 14.21 12.51
N HIS A 82 20.39 12.87 12.64
CA HIS A 82 19.83 11.96 11.64
C HIS A 82 18.39 12.42 11.38
N LYS A 83 18.17 13.01 10.20
CA LYS A 83 16.84 13.43 9.77
C LYS A 83 16.02 12.14 9.72
N GLU A 84 15.05 11.98 10.62
CA GLU A 84 14.14 10.84 10.57
C GLU A 84 13.49 10.81 9.19
N GLU A 85 13.75 9.73 8.44
CA GLU A 85 13.23 9.56 7.10
C GLU A 85 11.74 9.21 7.15
N THR A 86 10.93 9.86 6.31
CA THR A 86 9.52 9.51 6.17
C THR A 86 9.39 8.36 5.16
N ILE A 87 9.17 7.14 5.66
CA ILE A 87 8.88 5.96 4.83
C ILE A 87 7.39 5.92 4.52
N ARG A 88 7.03 6.13 3.26
CA ARG A 88 5.64 6.15 2.79
C ARG A 88 5.14 4.77 2.36
N ALA A 89 6.03 3.92 1.87
CA ALA A 89 5.72 2.54 1.55
C ALA A 89 6.93 1.64 1.76
N GLN A 90 6.71 0.35 2.02
CA GLN A 90 7.76 -0.63 2.20
C GLN A 90 7.36 -2.03 1.75
N GLY A 91 8.33 -2.77 1.21
CA GLY A 91 8.25 -4.19 0.89
C GLY A 91 9.48 -4.91 1.46
N PHE A 92 9.31 -6.15 1.89
CA PHE A 92 10.38 -6.94 2.51
C PHE A 92 10.69 -8.18 1.68
N THR A 93 11.95 -8.35 1.32
CA THR A 93 12.49 -9.66 0.91
C THR A 93 12.97 -10.38 2.17
N ASP A 94 13.52 -11.57 1.99
CA ASP A 94 14.12 -12.29 3.13
C ASP A 94 15.48 -11.71 3.55
N GLN A 95 16.09 -10.87 2.69
CA GLN A 95 17.44 -10.31 2.88
C GLN A 95 17.44 -8.79 3.08
N GLY A 96 16.37 -8.09 2.74
CA GLY A 96 16.36 -6.64 2.69
C GLY A 96 14.97 -6.02 2.60
N ARG A 97 14.96 -4.70 2.42
CA ARG A 97 13.76 -3.87 2.42
C ARG A 97 13.78 -2.89 1.26
N LEU A 98 12.75 -2.95 0.43
CA LEU A 98 12.41 -1.90 -0.51
C LEU A 98 11.61 -0.81 0.22
N SER A 99 12.01 0.45 0.11
CA SER A 99 11.39 1.58 0.82
C SER A 99 11.11 2.74 -0.14
N VAL A 100 9.94 3.36 -0.02
CA VAL A 100 9.62 4.64 -0.67
C VAL A 100 9.78 5.73 0.38
N VAL A 101 10.80 6.55 0.21
CA VAL A 101 11.23 7.55 1.19
C VAL A 101 10.94 8.94 0.64
N ALA A 102 10.25 9.78 1.40
CA ALA A 102 10.01 11.17 1.01
C ALA A 102 11.34 11.95 1.02
N VAL A 103 11.64 12.67 -0.06
CA VAL A 103 12.86 13.50 -0.17
C VAL A 103 12.78 14.69 0.79
N GLU A 104 11.61 15.33 0.79
CA GLU A 104 11.30 16.49 1.60
C GLU A 104 10.04 16.25 2.43
N LYS A 105 9.64 17.27 3.19
CA LYS A 105 8.38 17.22 3.91
C LYS A 105 7.22 17.17 2.91
N GLU A 106 6.38 16.16 3.02
CA GLU A 106 5.19 16.01 2.17
C GLU A 106 4.17 17.13 2.44
N LYS A 107 3.41 17.46 1.40
CA LYS A 107 2.15 18.20 1.56
C LYS A 107 1.09 17.20 2.02
N ILE A 108 0.57 17.42 3.24
CA ILE A 108 -0.44 16.56 3.86
C ILE A 108 -1.75 17.30 3.93
N THR A 109 -2.81 16.73 3.37
CA THR A 109 -4.18 17.27 3.45
C THR A 109 -5.17 16.15 3.74
N THR A 110 -6.27 16.47 4.42
CA THR A 110 -7.41 15.57 4.56
C THR A 110 -8.30 15.69 3.32
N LEU A 111 -8.91 14.60 2.84
CA LEU A 111 -9.77 14.63 1.65
C LEU A 111 -10.99 15.55 1.86
N GLY A 112 -11.58 15.54 3.06
CA GLY A 112 -12.65 16.48 3.46
C GLY A 112 -14.03 16.15 2.91
N ALA A 113 -14.13 15.23 1.94
CA ALA A 113 -15.37 14.63 1.47
C ALA A 113 -15.09 13.22 0.91
N PRO A 114 -16.08 12.30 0.93
CA PRO A 114 -15.95 11.01 0.27
C PRO A 114 -15.67 11.16 -1.23
N SER A 115 -14.83 10.29 -1.79
CA SER A 115 -14.49 10.26 -3.21
C SER A 115 -14.25 8.82 -3.68
N CYS A 116 -13.95 8.64 -4.97
CA CYS A 116 -13.52 7.34 -5.48
C CYS A 116 -12.20 6.83 -4.84
N PHE A 117 -11.37 7.73 -4.31
CA PHE A 117 -10.05 7.40 -3.79
C PHE A 117 -10.03 7.10 -2.28
N GLY A 118 -11.15 7.34 -1.57
CA GLY A 118 -11.21 7.21 -0.12
C GLY A 118 -12.36 7.97 0.53
N ILE A 119 -12.43 7.90 1.86
CA ILE A 119 -13.44 8.58 2.68
C ILE A 119 -12.96 9.97 3.14
N GLU A 120 -13.85 10.78 3.68
CA GLU A 120 -13.58 12.17 4.06
C GLU A 120 -12.44 12.36 5.06
N THR A 121 -12.17 11.36 5.89
CA THR A 121 -11.11 11.39 6.90
C THR A 121 -9.74 10.94 6.39
N ASP A 122 -9.68 10.38 5.18
CA ASP A 122 -8.42 9.90 4.62
C ASP A 122 -7.46 11.07 4.34
N GLN A 123 -6.17 10.77 4.33
CA GLN A 123 -5.11 11.73 4.15
C GLN A 123 -4.47 11.55 2.77
N SER A 124 -4.25 12.66 2.07
CA SER A 124 -3.40 12.73 0.90
C SER A 124 -2.01 13.22 1.28
N PHE A 125 -0.98 12.51 0.80
CA PHE A 125 0.43 12.85 1.00
C PHE A 125 1.07 13.03 -0.37
N THR A 126 1.41 14.27 -0.72
CA THR A 126 1.99 14.61 -2.01
C THR A 126 3.44 15.06 -1.83
N GLY A 127 4.34 14.55 -2.67
CA GLY A 127 5.74 14.93 -2.66
C GLY A 127 6.56 14.16 -3.69
N ASN A 128 7.87 14.41 -3.66
CA ASN A 128 8.84 13.62 -4.41
C ASN A 128 9.39 12.53 -3.50
N TYR A 129 9.55 11.33 -4.05
CA TYR A 129 10.03 10.17 -3.31
C TYR A 129 11.21 9.52 -4.01
N ILE A 130 12.07 8.89 -3.23
CA ILE A 130 13.12 7.99 -3.72
C ILE A 130 12.71 6.58 -3.32
N VAL A 131 12.80 5.65 -4.27
CA VAL A 131 12.70 4.22 -4.00
C VAL A 131 14.11 3.70 -3.76
N ARG A 132 14.32 3.07 -2.61
CA ARG A 132 15.60 2.47 -2.23
C ARG A 132 15.42 1.01 -1.89
N TYR A 133 16.39 0.19 -2.24
CA TYR A 133 16.53 -1.14 -1.70
C TYR A 133 17.72 -1.17 -0.75
N SER A 134 17.50 -1.63 0.47
CA SER A 134 18.55 -1.79 1.47
C SER A 134 18.61 -3.24 1.90
N ASP A 135 19.77 -3.86 1.77
CA ASP A 135 20.10 -5.10 2.45
C ASP A 135 21.01 -4.82 3.66
N ASN A 136 21.66 -5.85 4.21
CA ASN A 136 22.50 -5.71 5.40
C ASN A 136 23.83 -4.96 5.14
N GLU A 137 24.21 -4.75 3.88
CA GLU A 137 25.53 -4.23 3.51
C GLU A 137 25.43 -2.94 2.67
N VAL A 138 24.43 -2.85 1.79
CA VAL A 138 24.32 -1.79 0.78
C VAL A 138 22.91 -1.21 0.75
N THR A 139 22.84 0.09 0.46
CA THR A 139 21.59 0.76 0.09
C THR A 139 21.73 1.31 -1.31
N ASP A 140 20.94 0.77 -2.23
CA ASP A 140 20.87 1.19 -3.62
C ASP A 140 19.64 2.06 -3.87
N GLU A 141 19.84 3.17 -4.56
CA GLU A 141 18.75 3.95 -5.12
C GLU A 141 18.23 3.28 -6.39
N VAL A 142 16.93 2.99 -6.43
CA VAL A 142 16.28 2.27 -7.53
C VAL A 142 15.70 3.24 -8.56
N THR A 143 14.99 4.26 -8.10
CA THR A 143 14.35 5.28 -8.94
C THR A 143 13.82 6.45 -8.11
N THR A 144 13.39 7.51 -8.77
CA THR A 144 12.61 8.61 -8.19
C THR A 144 11.15 8.54 -8.64
N LEU A 145 10.24 8.98 -7.78
CA LEU A 145 8.82 9.12 -8.06
C LEU A 145 8.43 10.57 -7.79
N ASP A 146 8.36 11.36 -8.86
CA ASP A 146 8.10 12.79 -8.78
C ASP A 146 6.61 13.10 -8.70
N ASP A 147 6.25 14.09 -7.88
CA ASP A 147 4.88 14.58 -7.66
C ASP A 147 3.84 13.48 -7.41
N LEU A 148 4.25 12.42 -6.70
CA LEU A 148 3.39 11.29 -6.40
C LEU A 148 2.46 11.64 -5.23
N THR A 149 1.19 11.26 -5.36
CA THR A 149 0.21 11.40 -4.28
C THR A 149 -0.23 10.04 -3.75
N PHE A 150 -0.03 9.83 -2.46
CA PHE A 150 -0.62 8.71 -1.72
C PHE A 150 -1.94 9.17 -1.10
N ILE A 151 -2.96 8.32 -1.16
CA ILE A 151 -4.22 8.54 -0.43
C ILE A 151 -4.42 7.32 0.46
N GLN A 152 -4.39 7.53 1.78
CA GLN A 152 -4.37 6.45 2.77
C GLN A 152 -5.22 6.82 4.00
N PRO A 153 -5.82 5.82 4.68
CA PRO A 153 -6.59 6.06 5.91
C PRO A 153 -5.75 6.53 7.10
N THR A 154 -4.44 6.27 7.07
CA THR A 154 -3.52 6.62 8.15
C THR A 154 -2.16 7.08 7.59
N SER A 155 -1.32 7.66 8.44
CA SER A 155 0.06 8.00 8.10
C SER A 155 1.03 6.82 8.16
N ALA A 156 0.55 5.59 8.39
CA ALA A 156 1.40 4.41 8.40
C ALA A 156 1.97 4.12 6.99
N ALA A 157 3.15 3.51 6.94
CA ALA A 157 3.75 3.09 5.68
C ALA A 157 2.86 2.06 4.97
N VAL A 158 2.62 2.26 3.68
CA VAL A 158 1.90 1.30 2.84
C VAL A 158 2.73 0.03 2.69
N HIS A 159 2.12 -1.12 2.93
CA HIS A 159 2.74 -2.41 2.65
C HIS A 159 2.61 -2.72 1.17
N MET A 160 3.75 -2.85 0.48
CA MET A 160 3.77 -3.33 -0.90
C MET A 160 3.39 -4.81 -0.96
N VAL A 161 2.69 -5.19 -2.02
CA VAL A 161 2.36 -6.61 -2.27
C VAL A 161 3.59 -7.31 -2.84
N ARG A 162 4.18 -8.24 -2.09
CA ARG A 162 5.24 -9.14 -2.57
C ARG A 162 4.63 -10.25 -3.41
N LEU A 163 5.12 -10.39 -4.63
CA LEU A 163 4.70 -11.35 -5.64
C LEU A 163 5.91 -12.21 -6.02
N PRO A 164 5.95 -13.50 -5.63
CA PRO A 164 7.11 -14.33 -5.85
C PRO A 164 7.15 -14.81 -7.32
N PHE A 165 8.17 -14.36 -8.06
CA PHE A 165 8.55 -14.91 -9.36
C PHE A 165 9.70 -15.91 -9.18
N LEU A 166 9.98 -16.69 -10.21
CA LEU A 166 11.05 -17.69 -10.18
C LEU A 166 12.42 -17.10 -9.87
N ASP A 167 12.76 -15.97 -10.50
CA ASP A 167 14.11 -15.38 -10.46
C ASP A 167 14.18 -14.08 -9.64
N ALA A 168 13.05 -13.61 -9.12
CA ALA A 168 12.95 -12.35 -8.39
C ALA A 168 11.71 -12.28 -7.49
N ASP A 169 11.78 -11.41 -6.48
CA ASP A 169 10.58 -10.91 -5.81
C ASP A 169 10.10 -9.64 -6.51
N VAL A 170 8.84 -9.61 -6.91
CA VAL A 170 8.20 -8.42 -7.49
C VAL A 170 7.34 -7.74 -6.43
N PHE A 171 7.52 -6.43 -6.24
CA PHE A 171 6.74 -5.62 -5.32
C PHE A 171 5.80 -4.71 -6.10
N ILE A 172 4.50 -4.79 -5.77
CA ILE A 172 3.49 -3.88 -6.31
C ILE A 172 3.22 -2.76 -5.30
N LEU A 173 3.42 -1.53 -5.76
CA LEU A 173 3.09 -0.30 -5.04
C LEU A 173 1.82 0.31 -5.61
N ALA A 174 0.79 0.39 -4.78
CA ALA A 174 -0.43 1.15 -5.07
C ALA A 174 -0.48 2.39 -4.15
N PRO A 175 -0.25 3.61 -4.68
CA PRO A 175 -0.30 4.83 -3.87
C PRO A 175 -1.68 5.09 -3.24
N GLN A 176 -2.72 4.57 -3.91
CA GLN A 176 -4.12 4.66 -3.50
C GLN A 176 -4.64 3.24 -3.24
N TYR A 177 -5.41 3.08 -2.17
CA TYR A 177 -6.00 1.80 -1.80
C TYR A 177 -7.43 1.60 -2.37
N GLN A 178 -8.04 2.69 -2.85
CA GLN A 178 -9.35 2.71 -3.50
C GLN A 178 -9.29 3.52 -4.79
N ASP A 179 -10.11 3.11 -5.74
CA ASP A 179 -10.44 3.81 -6.98
C ASP A 179 -11.77 3.21 -7.47
N CYS A 180 -12.57 3.95 -8.25
CA CYS A 180 -13.83 3.44 -8.81
C CYS A 180 -13.67 2.83 -10.22
N HIS A 181 -12.56 3.09 -10.87
CA HIS A 181 -12.21 2.68 -12.22
C HIS A 181 -11.08 1.64 -12.21
N ALA A 182 -9.94 1.99 -11.65
CA ALA A 182 -8.68 1.27 -11.81
C ALA A 182 -7.67 1.68 -10.73
N ILE A 183 -7.17 0.74 -9.95
CA ILE A 183 -6.09 1.00 -9.00
C ILE A 183 -4.78 1.07 -9.77
N GLN A 184 -4.21 2.27 -9.90
CA GLN A 184 -2.90 2.47 -10.52
C GLN A 184 -1.78 1.86 -9.67
N ILE A 185 -0.83 1.21 -10.34
CA ILE A 185 0.30 0.54 -9.69
C ILE A 185 1.64 0.87 -10.34
N TYR A 186 2.68 0.81 -9.52
CA TYR A 186 4.08 0.70 -9.92
C TYR A 186 4.59 -0.69 -9.53
N ALA A 187 5.59 -1.19 -10.25
CA ALA A 187 6.22 -2.46 -9.94
C ALA A 187 7.74 -2.33 -9.83
N PHE A 188 8.32 -3.09 -8.90
CA PHE A 188 9.76 -3.17 -8.67
C PHE A 188 10.14 -4.64 -8.57
N ALA A 189 11.26 -5.05 -9.16
CA ALA A 189 11.82 -6.37 -8.96
C ALA A 189 13.06 -6.28 -8.09
N VAL A 190 13.26 -7.29 -7.25
CA VAL A 190 14.52 -7.56 -6.55
C VAL A 190 14.98 -8.95 -6.98
N GLU A 191 16.08 -9.02 -7.71
CA GLU A 191 16.67 -10.27 -8.20
C GLU A 191 17.15 -11.14 -7.04
N HIS A 192 16.84 -12.44 -7.07
CA HIS A 192 17.26 -13.37 -6.01
C HIS A 192 18.78 -13.57 -5.97
N ASP A 193 19.42 -13.70 -7.14
CA ASP A 193 20.83 -14.04 -7.24
C ASP A 193 21.76 -12.87 -6.89
N THR A 194 21.38 -11.65 -7.27
CA THR A 194 22.23 -10.47 -7.17
C THR A 194 21.80 -9.49 -6.09
N GLY A 195 20.57 -9.60 -5.59
CA GLY A 195 19.96 -8.59 -4.72
C GLY A 195 19.67 -7.25 -5.43
N LYS A 196 19.93 -7.16 -6.74
CA LYS A 196 19.75 -5.93 -7.50
C LYS A 196 18.26 -5.60 -7.62
N ALA A 197 17.92 -4.37 -7.25
CA ALA A 197 16.58 -3.84 -7.39
C ALA A 197 16.42 -2.98 -8.66
N VAL A 198 15.27 -3.10 -9.33
CA VAL A 198 14.96 -2.36 -10.56
C VAL A 198 13.49 -1.96 -10.59
N GLN A 199 13.19 -0.75 -11.05
CA GLN A 199 11.82 -0.36 -11.40
C GLN A 199 11.42 -1.02 -12.73
N LEU A 200 10.27 -1.67 -12.73
CA LEU A 200 9.74 -2.35 -13.90
C LEU A 200 8.84 -1.41 -14.72
N ARG A 201 8.91 -1.55 -16.03
CA ARG A 201 7.97 -0.95 -16.97
C ARG A 201 6.98 -2.00 -17.47
N PHE A 202 5.72 -1.65 -17.59
CA PHE A 202 4.71 -2.47 -18.23
C PHE A 202 4.72 -2.19 -19.72
N GLN A 203 4.89 -3.25 -20.52
CA GLN A 203 4.85 -3.21 -21.97
C GLN A 203 3.60 -3.93 -22.45
N ASP A 204 2.63 -3.16 -22.92
CA ASP A 204 1.45 -3.63 -23.63
C ASP A 204 1.73 -3.57 -25.15
N GLU A 205 0.81 -4.05 -26.00
CA GLU A 205 1.03 -4.11 -27.46
C GLU A 205 1.41 -2.75 -28.11
N LEU A 206 0.90 -1.65 -27.55
CA LEU A 206 1.03 -0.31 -28.14
C LEU A 206 1.84 0.67 -27.27
N THR A 207 2.09 0.34 -26.00
CA THR A 207 2.59 1.31 -25.02
C THR A 207 3.53 0.68 -24.02
N VAL A 208 4.58 1.42 -23.65
CA VAL A 208 5.45 1.12 -22.51
C VAL A 208 5.26 2.21 -21.45
N SER A 209 4.94 1.83 -20.22
CA SER A 209 4.71 2.76 -19.11
C SER A 209 5.33 2.25 -17.81
N TYR A 210 5.71 3.16 -16.91
CA TYR A 210 6.12 2.79 -15.54
C TYR A 210 4.95 2.39 -14.65
N THR A 211 3.72 2.55 -15.14
CA THR A 211 2.51 2.23 -14.41
C THR A 211 1.63 1.26 -15.18
N SER A 212 0.90 0.43 -14.44
CA SER A 212 -0.27 -0.30 -14.93
C SER A 212 -1.40 -0.13 -13.94
N TYR A 213 -2.44 -0.96 -14.03
CA TYR A 213 -3.58 -0.88 -13.12
C TYR A 213 -4.25 -2.23 -12.90
N TYR A 214 -5.10 -2.33 -11.89
CA TYR A 214 -5.98 -3.48 -11.74
C TYR A 214 -7.37 -3.05 -11.27
N ARG A 215 -8.34 -3.94 -11.45
CA ARG A 215 -9.73 -3.70 -11.08
C ARG A 215 -9.88 -3.54 -9.57
N PRO A 216 -10.54 -2.47 -9.09
CA PRO A 216 -10.88 -2.34 -7.68
C PRO A 216 -11.62 -3.58 -7.14
N GLY A 217 -11.25 -4.02 -5.93
CA GLY A 217 -11.79 -5.23 -5.31
C GLY A 217 -11.13 -6.55 -5.76
N THR A 218 -10.10 -6.49 -6.61
CA THR A 218 -9.27 -7.63 -7.00
C THR A 218 -7.85 -7.46 -6.47
N ALA A 219 -7.02 -8.50 -6.56
CA ALA A 219 -5.62 -8.43 -6.12
C ALA A 219 -4.69 -8.92 -7.24
N PRO A 220 -3.57 -8.21 -7.49
CA PRO A 220 -2.48 -8.73 -8.29
C PRO A 220 -1.98 -10.07 -7.74
N MET A 221 -1.68 -11.03 -8.61
CA MET A 221 -1.15 -12.33 -8.21
C MET A 221 -0.16 -12.87 -9.24
N VAL A 222 0.65 -13.85 -8.84
CA VAL A 222 1.50 -14.62 -9.76
C VAL A 222 0.85 -15.96 -10.04
N LYS A 223 0.75 -16.31 -11.32
CA LYS A 223 0.34 -17.65 -11.77
C LYS A 223 1.21 -18.06 -12.95
N ASP A 224 1.74 -19.28 -12.91
CA ASP A 224 2.60 -19.83 -13.97
C ASP A 224 3.76 -18.89 -14.32
N ASN A 225 4.40 -18.31 -13.29
CA ASN A 225 5.47 -17.31 -13.39
C ASN A 225 5.09 -16.04 -14.20
N LYS A 226 3.80 -15.69 -14.22
CA LYS A 226 3.28 -14.46 -14.82
C LYS A 226 2.50 -13.64 -13.81
N LEU A 227 2.62 -12.32 -13.90
CA LEU A 227 1.73 -11.40 -13.19
C LEU A 227 0.35 -11.48 -13.82
N VAL A 228 -0.67 -11.64 -13.00
CA VAL A 228 -2.08 -11.61 -13.41
C VAL A 228 -2.73 -10.37 -12.82
N LEU A 229 -3.17 -9.46 -13.68
CA LEU A 229 -3.96 -8.29 -13.32
C LEU A 229 -5.36 -8.44 -13.89
N GLN A 230 -6.38 -8.35 -13.04
CA GLN A 230 -7.75 -8.19 -13.53
C GLN A 230 -7.94 -6.75 -14.00
N SER A 231 -8.52 -6.55 -15.17
CA SER A 231 -8.81 -5.22 -15.70
C SER A 231 -10.27 -4.85 -15.44
N THR A 232 -10.60 -3.57 -15.60
CA THR A 232 -11.98 -3.07 -15.78
C THR A 232 -12.21 -2.68 -17.23
N GLU A 233 -13.46 -2.73 -17.66
CA GLU A 233 -13.85 -2.27 -18.98
C GLU A 233 -14.46 -0.89 -18.88
N GLY A 234 -13.63 0.13 -19.10
CA GLY A 234 -14.02 1.52 -19.06
C GLY A 234 -14.63 1.98 -17.71
N PRO A 235 -15.13 3.23 -17.66
CA PRO A 235 -15.66 3.84 -16.44
C PRO A 235 -17.05 3.38 -16.00
N GLY A 236 -17.62 2.35 -16.63
CA GLY A 236 -18.96 1.83 -16.31
C GLY A 236 -19.09 0.30 -16.30
N GLY A 237 -18.06 -0.46 -16.67
CA GLY A 237 -18.12 -1.92 -16.71
C GLY A 237 -19.05 -2.51 -17.77
N GLU A 238 -19.52 -1.71 -18.72
CA GLU A 238 -20.32 -2.16 -19.86
C GLU A 238 -19.40 -2.78 -20.91
N GLY A 239 -19.57 -4.08 -21.15
CA GLY A 239 -18.58 -4.85 -21.87
C GLY A 239 -18.75 -4.97 -23.38
N SER A 240 -17.64 -4.81 -24.10
CA SER A 240 -17.44 -5.22 -25.47
C SER A 240 -17.23 -6.74 -25.52
N PRO A 241 -17.73 -7.43 -26.55
CA PRO A 241 -17.48 -8.86 -26.77
C PRO A 241 -15.98 -9.24 -26.80
N ASP A 242 -15.11 -8.29 -27.13
CA ASP A 242 -13.66 -8.51 -27.31
C ASP A 242 -12.84 -8.23 -26.04
N TYR A 243 -13.51 -7.96 -24.91
CA TYR A 243 -12.83 -7.60 -23.68
C TYR A 243 -12.04 -8.75 -23.06
N LYS A 244 -10.76 -8.50 -22.81
CA LYS A 244 -9.89 -9.40 -22.04
C LYS A 244 -9.89 -8.96 -20.57
N PRO A 245 -10.62 -9.65 -19.67
CA PRO A 245 -10.69 -9.27 -18.26
C PRO A 245 -9.37 -9.52 -17.51
N LEU A 246 -8.44 -10.26 -18.12
CA LEU A 246 -7.16 -10.61 -17.53
C LEU A 246 -6.04 -10.08 -18.43
N ARG A 247 -5.10 -9.38 -17.81
CA ARG A 247 -3.82 -9.02 -18.42
C ARG A 247 -2.73 -9.84 -17.74
N LEU A 248 -2.01 -10.60 -18.56
CA LEU A 248 -0.93 -11.48 -18.12
C LEU A 248 0.39 -10.85 -18.51
N TYR A 249 1.33 -10.73 -17.58
CA TYR A 249 2.66 -10.20 -17.86
C TYR A 249 3.75 -11.20 -17.51
N ARG A 250 4.69 -11.40 -18.42
CA ARG A 250 5.93 -12.12 -18.18
C ARG A 250 6.99 -11.13 -17.72
N LEU A 251 7.71 -11.48 -16.65
CA LEU A 251 8.86 -10.71 -16.21
C LEU A 251 10.06 -10.93 -17.14
N ASP A 252 10.66 -9.84 -17.63
CA ASP A 252 11.99 -9.83 -18.26
C ASP A 252 12.89 -8.87 -17.46
N LEU A 253 13.67 -9.47 -16.56
CA LEU A 253 14.61 -8.74 -15.68
C LEU A 253 15.72 -8.05 -16.45
N LYS A 254 16.19 -8.63 -17.56
CA LYS A 254 17.29 -8.05 -18.36
C LYS A 254 16.89 -6.72 -18.96
N GLN A 255 15.62 -6.60 -19.35
CA GLN A 255 15.06 -5.37 -19.92
C GLN A 255 14.37 -4.47 -18.87
N GLY A 256 14.17 -4.97 -17.65
CA GLY A 256 13.41 -4.28 -16.60
C GLY A 256 11.95 -4.07 -17.01
N ILE A 257 11.31 -5.08 -17.61
CA ILE A 257 9.93 -4.98 -18.09
C ILE A 257 9.05 -6.13 -17.61
N MET A 258 7.76 -5.82 -17.53
CA MET A 258 6.64 -6.75 -17.49
C MET A 258 6.03 -6.74 -18.89
N GLU A 259 6.31 -7.75 -19.70
CA GLU A 259 5.82 -7.86 -21.08
C GLU A 259 4.45 -8.54 -21.11
N GLN A 260 3.44 -7.87 -21.68
CA GLN A 260 2.11 -8.42 -21.81
C GLN A 260 2.14 -9.64 -22.72
N THR A 261 1.55 -10.74 -22.25
CA THR A 261 1.41 -11.98 -23.00
C THR A 261 -0.06 -12.26 -23.27
N ASN A 262 -0.33 -12.90 -24.40
CA ASN A 262 -1.65 -13.42 -24.76
C ASN A 262 -2.02 -14.68 -23.96
#